data_AF-A0A358RPT8-F1
#
_entry.id   AF-A0A358RPT8-F1
#
_cell.length_a   1.000
_cell.length_b   1.000
_cell.length_c   1.000
_cell.angle_alpha   90.00
_cell.angle_beta   90.00
_cell.angle_gamma   90.00
#
_symmetry.space_group_name_H-M   'P 1'
#
loop_
_entity.id
_entity.type
_entity.pdbx_description
1 polymer ?
#
loop_
_entity_poly.entity_id
_entity_poly.type
_entity_poly.pdbx_seq_one_letter_code
_entity_poly.pdbx_strand_id
1 'polypeptide(L)' 'MSQKTKIIYTLTDEAPALATYSLLPIIKAFTGAANVAVETRDISLAARVIANFPERLTATQKMGD' A
#
# COMPACT_ATOMS: atom_id res chain seq x y z
N MET A 1 9.62 5.14 -23.42
CA MET A 1 8.75 5.84 -22.44
C MET A 1 9.57 6.09 -21.19
N SER A 2 9.53 7.31 -20.63
CA SER A 2 10.23 7.62 -19.38
C SER A 2 9.66 6.78 -18.24
N GLN A 3 10.50 6.06 -17.49
CA GLN A 3 10.06 5.37 -16.28
C GLN A 3 9.63 6.43 -15.26
N LYS A 4 8.35 6.44 -14.88
CA LYS A 4 7.90 7.28 -13.76
C LYS A 4 8.62 6.83 -12.50
N THR A 5 9.33 7.72 -11.83
CA THR A 5 9.89 7.48 -10.50
C THR A 5 8.74 7.16 -9.53
N LYS A 6 8.87 6.06 -8.79
CA LYS A 6 7.82 5.56 -7.89
C LYS A 6 8.29 5.61 -6.43
N ILE A 7 7.41 6.04 -5.56
CA ILE A 7 7.51 5.89 -4.10
C ILE A 7 6.60 4.75 -3.70
N ILE A 8 7.11 3.83 -2.87
CA ILE A 8 6.29 2.82 -2.21
C ILE A 8 5.98 3.32 -0.80
N TYR A 9 4.70 3.51 -0.50
CA TYR A 9 4.21 3.88 0.82
C TYR A 9 3.62 2.65 1.52
N THR A 10 4.21 2.25 2.63
CA THR A 10 3.79 1.04 3.34
C THR A 10 2.50 1.28 4.12
N LEU A 11 1.48 0.45 3.90
CA LEU A 11 0.36 0.33 4.82
C LEU A 11 0.81 -0.58 5.95
N THR A 12 0.71 -0.08 7.17
CA THR A 12 1.21 -0.73 8.40
C THR A 12 0.05 -0.93 9.37
N ASP A 13 0.34 -0.98 10.67
CA ASP A 13 -0.63 -1.30 11.71
C ASP A 13 -0.92 -0.08 12.62
N GLU A 14 -1.94 -0.22 13.46
CA GLU A 14 -2.21 0.66 14.61
C GLU A 14 -2.24 2.18 14.30
N ALA A 15 -1.55 2.99 15.09
CA ALA A 15 -1.53 4.45 14.95
C ALA A 15 -0.98 4.90 13.58
N PRO A 16 0.15 4.35 13.08
CA PRO A 16 0.66 4.66 11.75
C PRO A 16 -0.32 4.36 10.61
N ALA A 17 -1.10 3.28 10.70
CA ALA A 17 -2.14 2.97 9.72
C ALA A 17 -3.20 4.08 9.68
N LEU A 18 -3.71 4.48 10.85
CA LEU A 18 -4.70 5.56 10.98
C LEU A 18 -4.18 6.89 10.42
N ALA A 19 -2.93 7.25 10.75
CA ALA A 19 -2.29 8.45 10.22
C ALA A 19 -2.17 8.41 8.68
N THR A 20 -1.90 7.22 8.12
CA THR A 20 -1.78 7.02 6.68
C THR A 20 -3.09 7.34 5.94
N TYR A 21 -4.26 7.00 6.50
CA TYR A 21 -5.55 7.35 5.89
C TYR A 21 -5.75 8.87 5.77
N SER A 22 -5.18 9.67 6.67
CA SER A 22 -5.22 11.12 6.59
C SER A 22 -4.14 11.69 5.66
N LEU A 23 -2.91 11.22 5.77
CA LEU A 23 -1.74 11.84 5.14
C LEU A 23 -1.50 11.37 3.69
N LEU A 24 -1.79 10.11 3.37
CA LEU A 24 -1.50 9.55 2.04
C LEU A 24 -2.22 10.27 0.89
N PRO A 25 -3.51 10.68 1.01
CA PRO A 25 -4.17 11.49 -0.01
C PRO A 25 -3.46 12.82 -0.27
N ILE A 26 -2.95 13.46 0.79
CA ILE A 26 -2.22 14.73 0.70
C ILE A 26 -0.90 14.50 -0.03
N ILE A 27 -0.12 13.48 0.36
CA ILE A 27 1.15 13.14 -0.31
C ILE A 27 0.91 12.92 -1.82
N LYS A 28 -0.09 12.11 -2.19
CA LYS A 28 -0.41 11.83 -3.60
C LYS A 28 -0.75 13.10 -4.40
N ALA A 29 -1.49 14.04 -3.80
CA ALA A 29 -1.85 15.29 -4.46
C ALA A 29 -0.61 16.15 -4.75
N PHE A 30 0.30 16.29 -3.79
CA PHE A 30 1.51 17.09 -3.95
C PHE A 30 2.52 16.44 -4.90
N THR A 31 2.74 15.13 -4.80
CA THR A 31 3.70 14.42 -5.68
C THR A 31 3.21 14.30 -7.12
N GLY A 32 1.89 14.36 -7.34
CA GLY A 32 1.28 14.38 -8.67
C GLY A 32 1.76 15.55 -9.53
N ALA A 33 1.97 16.73 -8.94
CA ALA A 33 2.51 17.90 -9.64
C ALA A 33 3.94 17.69 -10.16
N ALA A 34 4.70 16.79 -9.53
CA ALA A 34 6.06 16.42 -9.92
C ALA A 34 6.12 15.14 -10.80
N ASN A 35 4.98 14.61 -11.23
CA ASN A 35 4.88 13.33 -11.97
C ASN A 35 5.53 12.15 -11.23
N VAL A 36 5.51 12.18 -9.88
CA VAL A 36 6.00 11.09 -9.02
C VAL A 36 4.80 10.26 -8.58
N ALA A 37 4.83 8.96 -8.89
CA ALA A 37 3.77 8.03 -8.51
C ALA A 37 3.98 7.51 -7.09
N VAL A 38 2.90 7.43 -6.30
CA VAL A 38 2.92 6.86 -4.96
C VAL A 38 2.02 5.63 -4.95
N GLU A 39 2.64 4.45 -4.88
CA GLU A 39 1.96 3.16 -4.79
C GLU A 39 2.01 2.63 -3.37
N THR A 40 1.05 1.80 -2.99
CA THR A 40 1.00 1.20 -1.66
C THR A 40 1.44 -0.26 -1.69
N ARG A 41 2.07 -0.69 -0.61
CA ARG A 41 2.29 -2.11 -0.29
C ARG A 41 1.82 -2.34 1.14
N ASP A 42 0.94 -3.33 1.31
CA ASP A 42 0.39 -3.65 2.61
C ASP A 42 1.32 -4.65 3.31
N ILE A 43 1.99 -4.18 4.36
CA ILE A 43 2.87 -4.98 5.20
C ILE A 43 2.32 -5.15 6.62
N SER A 44 1.04 -4.80 6.81
CA SER A 44 0.34 -5.02 8.07
C SER A 44 0.45 -6.48 8.51
N LEU A 45 0.31 -6.71 9.82
CA LEU A 45 0.30 -8.06 10.36
C LEU A 45 -0.79 -8.92 9.68
N ALA A 46 -1.98 -8.35 9.48
CA ALA A 46 -3.08 -9.02 8.83
C ALA A 46 -2.74 -9.41 7.37
N ALA A 47 -2.21 -8.48 6.57
CA ALA A 47 -1.85 -8.75 5.18
C ALA A 47 -0.79 -9.86 5.07
N ARG A 48 0.25 -9.82 5.92
CA ARG A 48 1.28 -10.87 5.94
C ARG A 48 0.73 -12.24 6.32
N VAL A 49 -0.20 -12.31 7.28
CA VAL A 49 -0.88 -13.58 7.60
C VAL A 49 -1.69 -14.07 6.39
N ILE A 50 -2.49 -13.20 5.78
CA ILE A 50 -3.33 -13.55 4.61
C ILE A 50 -2.47 -14.06 3.45
N ALA A 51 -1.36 -13.39 3.14
CA ALA A 51 -0.45 -13.76 2.05
C ALA A 51 0.20 -15.14 2.23
N ASN A 52 0.39 -15.59 3.48
CA ASN A 52 1.04 -16.87 3.79
C ASN A 52 0.09 -18.09 3.77
N PHE A 53 -1.23 -17.90 3.71
CA PHE A 53 -2.21 -19.01 3.68
C PHE A 53 -3.19 -18.94 2.50
N PRO A 54 -2.73 -18.72 1.25
CA PRO A 54 -3.62 -18.46 0.12
C PRO A 54 -4.52 -19.67 -0.22
N GLU A 55 -4.11 -20.89 0.07
CA GLU A 55 -4.87 -22.12 -0.18
C GLU A 55 -6.15 -22.23 0.65
N ARG A 56 -6.24 -21.48 1.77
CA ARG A 56 -7.40 -21.46 2.67
C ARG A 56 -8.38 -20.32 2.37
N LEU A 57 -8.11 -19.54 1.32
CA LEU A 57 -8.82 -18.31 1.03
C LEU A 57 -9.56 -18.40 -0.31
N THR A 58 -10.73 -17.76 -0.38
CA THR A 58 -11.42 -17.57 -1.66
C THR A 58 -10.60 -16.64 -2.56
N ALA A 59 -10.89 -16.65 -3.86
CA ALA A 59 -10.18 -15.80 -4.83
C ALA A 59 -10.22 -14.30 -4.46
N THR A 60 -11.29 -13.83 -3.82
CA THR A 60 -11.46 -12.43 -3.40
C THR A 60 -10.78 -12.09 -2.07
N GLN A 61 -10.43 -13.08 -1.26
CA GLN A 61 -9.74 -12.90 0.03
C GLN A 61 -8.21 -12.93 -0.11
N LYS A 62 -7.69 -13.46 -1.22
CA LYS A 62 -6.25 -13.57 -1.45
C LYS A 62 -5.60 -12.21 -1.58
N MET A 63 -4.46 -12.05 -0.93
CA MET A 63 -3.54 -10.93 -1.09
C MET A 63 -2.18 -11.48 -1.52
N GLY A 64 -1.46 -10.74 -2.37
CA GLY A 64 -0.09 -11.09 -2.75
C GLY A 64 0.90 -10.79 -1.62
N ASP A 65 2.02 -11.51 -1.61
CA ASP A 65 3.20 -11.22 -0.78
C ASP A 65 4.02 -10.06 -1.40
#